data_AF-A0A202BD31-F1
#
_entry.id   AF-A0A202BD31-F1
#
_cell.length_a   1.000
_cell.length_b   1.000
_cell.length_c   1.000
_cell.angle_alpha   90.00
_cell.angle_beta   90.00
_cell.angle_gamma   90.00
#
_symmetry.space_group_name_H-M   'P 1'
#
loop_
_entity.id
_entity.type
_entity.pdbx_description
1 polymer ?
#
loop_
_entity_poly.entity_id
_entity_poly.type
_entity_poly.pdbx_seq_one_letter_code
_entity_poly.pdbx_strand_id
1 'polypeptide(L)' 'MKSSTLTPPFQALADSVNTLHLITAQLDDLRTLMNAIARLATDDHDIRGMAIHAKGIASALHNDADALREQIETRALAA' A
#
# COMPACT_ATOMS: atom_id res chain seq x y z
N MET A 1 30.36 19.97 -0.79
CA MET A 1 29.52 18.75 -0.84
C MET A 1 28.51 18.94 -1.95
N LYS A 2 28.56 18.15 -3.03
CA LYS A 2 27.61 18.29 -4.14
C LYS A 2 26.29 17.67 -3.68
N SER A 3 25.30 18.52 -3.44
CA SER A 3 23.91 18.07 -3.28
C SER A 3 23.49 17.49 -4.62
N SER A 4 23.50 16.16 -4.75
CA SER A 4 22.95 15.48 -5.93
C SER A 4 21.44 15.63 -5.92
N THR A 5 20.96 16.73 -6.47
CA THR A 5 19.56 16.90 -6.82
C THR A 5 19.28 16.02 -8.03
N LEU A 6 18.40 15.04 -7.87
CA LEU A 6 17.85 14.28 -9.00
C LEU A 6 17.22 15.28 -9.97
N THR A 7 17.44 15.08 -11.28
CA THR A 7 16.82 15.92 -12.30
C THR A 7 15.29 15.81 -12.23
N PRO A 8 14.54 16.87 -12.58
CA PRO A 8 13.11 16.98 -12.29
C PRO A 8 12.22 15.77 -12.62
N PRO A 9 12.38 15.04 -13.74
CA PRO A 9 11.58 13.84 -14.00
C PRO A 9 11.91 12.66 -13.07
N PHE A 10 13.15 12.56 -12.58
CA PHE A 10 13.58 11.51 -11.66
C PHE A 10 13.17 11.79 -10.21
N GLN A 11 13.08 13.07 -9.81
CA GLN A 11 12.59 13.43 -8.48
C GLN A 11 11.10 13.09 -8.32
N ALA A 12 10.26 13.48 -9.29
CA ALA A 12 8.83 13.15 -9.27
C ALA A 12 8.56 11.63 -9.25
N LEU A 13 9.44 10.86 -9.91
CA LEU A 13 9.40 9.40 -9.90
C LEU A 13 9.71 8.82 -8.53
N ALA A 14 10.80 9.30 -7.90
CA ALA A 14 11.19 8.88 -6.56
C ALA A 14 10.10 9.21 -5.52
N ASP A 15 9.48 10.38 -5.62
CA ASP A 15 8.38 10.79 -4.75
C ASP A 15 7.14 9.89 -4.94
N SER A 16 6.87 9.45 -6.18
CA SER A 16 5.78 8.53 -6.49
C SER A 16 6.01 7.13 -5.91
N VAL A 17 7.22 6.59 -6.03
CA VAL A 17 7.61 5.30 -5.42
C VAL A 17 7.49 5.37 -3.89
N ASN A 18 7.96 6.46 -3.28
CA ASN A 18 7.84 6.67 -1.85
C ASN A 18 6.36 6.75 -1.41
N THR A 19 5.51 7.43 -2.19
CA THR A 19 4.07 7.49 -1.91
C THR A 19 3.42 6.12 -1.96
N LEU A 20 3.76 5.30 -2.97
CA LEU A 20 3.27 3.92 -3.05
C LEU A 20 3.71 3.08 -1.85
N HIS A 21 4.95 3.22 -1.40
CA HIS A 21 5.44 2.53 -0.20
C HIS A 21 4.62 2.88 1.05
N LEU A 22 4.30 4.17 1.25
CA LEU A 22 3.46 4.61 2.37
C LEU A 22 2.04 4.03 2.27
N ILE A 23 1.45 3.99 1.08
CA ILE A 23 0.13 3.40 0.83
C ILE A 23 0.15 1.91 1.18
N THR A 24 1.16 1.16 0.72
CA THR A 24 1.32 -0.27 1.03
C THR A 24 1.39 -0.51 2.54
N ALA A 25 2.17 0.28 3.28
CA ALA A 25 2.26 0.18 4.74
C ALA A 25 0.91 0.45 5.44
N GLN A 26 0.19 1.49 5.01
CA GLN A 26 -1.12 1.83 5.57
C GLN A 26 -2.18 0.73 5.31
N LEU A 27 -2.09 0.05 4.17
CA LEU A 27 -2.99 -1.07 3.83
C LEU A 27 -2.72 -2.30 4.70
N ASP A 28 -1.47 -2.52 5.09
CA ASP A 28 -1.09 -3.58 6.02
C ASP A 28 -1.59 -3.32 7.45
N ASP A 29 -1.52 -2.07 7.90
CA ASP A 29 -2.12 -1.64 9.17
C ASP A 29 -3.64 -1.83 9.16
N LEU A 30 -4.31 -1.43 8.07
CA LEU A 30 -5.75 -1.62 7.91
C LEU A 30 -6.13 -3.10 7.93
N ARG A 31 -5.38 -3.96 7.25
CA ARG A 31 -5.57 -5.41 7.25
C ARG A 31 -5.46 -5.99 8.66
N THR A 32 -4.48 -5.53 9.43
CA THR A 32 -4.26 -5.94 10.83
C THR A 32 -5.43 -5.50 11.72
N LEU A 33 -5.86 -4.25 11.60
CA LEU A 33 -6.99 -3.71 12.35
C LEU A 33 -8.29 -4.47 12.05
N MET A 34 -8.60 -4.70 10.76
CA MET A 34 -9.79 -5.44 10.37
C MET A 34 -9.77 -6.88 10.86
N ASN A 35 -8.59 -7.52 10.89
CA ASN A 35 -8.44 -8.85 11.48
C ASN A 35 -8.71 -8.83 13.00
N ALA A 36 -8.28 -7.80 13.71
CA ALA A 36 -8.57 -7.64 15.14
C ALA A 36 -10.07 -7.41 15.40
N ILE A 37 -10.72 -6.55 14.61
CA ILE A 37 -12.17 -6.31 14.70
C ILE A 37 -12.95 -7.61 14.45
N ALA A 38 -12.60 -8.36 13.40
CA ALA A 38 -13.26 -9.64 13.12
C ALA A 38 -13.14 -10.66 14.27
N ARG A 39 -12.03 -10.63 15.03
CA ARG A 39 -11.82 -11.49 16.20
C ARG A 39 -12.55 -11.01 17.45
N LEU A 40 -12.81 -9.71 17.58
CA LEU A 40 -13.54 -9.14 18.72
C LEU A 40 -15.06 -9.17 18.51
N ALA A 41 -15.51 -9.14 17.26
CA ALA A 41 -16.92 -9.25 16.88
C ALA A 41 -17.41 -10.72 16.84
N THR A 42 -17.03 -11.55 17.82
CA THR A 42 -17.42 -12.97 17.84
C THR A 42 -18.93 -13.17 17.84
N ASP A 43 -19.64 -12.29 18.53
CA ASP A 43 -21.09 -12.39 18.76
C ASP A 43 -21.89 -11.54 17.77
N ASP A 44 -21.23 -10.72 16.95
CA ASP A 44 -21.85 -9.88 15.92
C ASP A 44 -21.37 -10.32 14.53
N HIS A 45 -22.21 -11.14 13.89
CA HIS A 45 -21.94 -11.71 12.58
C HIS A 45 -21.78 -10.65 11.47
N ASP A 46 -22.49 -9.53 11.57
CA ASP A 46 -22.49 -8.48 10.55
C ASP A 46 -21.19 -7.68 10.64
N ILE A 47 -20.80 -7.25 11.85
CA ILE A 47 -19.52 -6.57 12.09
C ILE A 47 -18.36 -7.47 11.65
N ARG A 48 -18.41 -8.77 11.98
CA ARG A 48 -17.38 -9.73 11.54
C ARG A 48 -17.32 -9.83 10.02
N GLY A 49 -18.47 -9.90 9.34
CA GLY A 49 -18.55 -9.95 7.88
C GLY A 49 -17.95 -8.70 7.22
N MET A 50 -18.32 -7.52 7.72
CA MET A 50 -17.78 -6.23 7.25
C MET A 50 -16.26 -6.15 7.41
N ALA A 51 -15.74 -6.59 8.57
CA ALA A 51 -14.32 -6.58 8.85
C ALA A 51 -13.54 -7.53 7.91
N ILE A 52 -14.07 -8.73 7.66
CA ILE A 52 -13.48 -9.66 6.68
C ILE A 52 -13.46 -9.04 5.28
N HIS A 53 -14.54 -8.39 4.86
CA HIS A 53 -14.61 -7.76 3.55
C HIS A 53 -13.61 -6.60 3.40
N ALA A 54 -13.55 -5.71 4.38
CA ALA A 54 -12.59 -4.61 4.41
C ALA A 54 -11.14 -5.10 4.41
N LYS A 55 -10.83 -6.18 5.14
CA LYS A 55 -9.52 -6.87 5.09
C LYS A 55 -9.18 -7.36 3.68
N GLY A 56 -10.18 -7.90 2.97
CA GLY A 56 -10.03 -8.35 1.58
C GLY A 56 -9.70 -7.18 0.64
N ILE A 57 -10.44 -6.07 0.73
CA ILE A 57 -10.18 -4.86 -0.05
C ILE A 57 -8.77 -4.31 0.22
N ALA A 58 -8.38 -4.21 1.50
CA ALA A 58 -7.04 -3.74 1.88
C ALA A 58 -5.93 -4.62 1.28
N SER A 59 -6.14 -5.94 1.24
CA SER A 59 -5.19 -6.89 0.66
C SER A 59 -5.08 -6.75 -0.86
N ALA A 60 -6.20 -6.53 -1.55
CA ALA A 60 -6.20 -6.31 -2.99
C ALA A 60 -5.45 -5.01 -3.35
N LEU A 61 -5.76 -3.92 -2.66
CA LEU A 61 -5.09 -2.63 -2.86
C LEU A 61 -3.59 -2.70 -2.56
N HIS A 62 -3.18 -3.50 -1.57
CA HIS A 62 -1.76 -3.68 -1.24
C HIS A 62 -1.02 -4.32 -2.42
N ASN A 63 -1.61 -5.39 -2.99
CA ASN A 63 -1.05 -6.08 -4.15
C ASN A 63 -0.99 -5.15 -5.37
N ASP A 64 -2.02 -4.34 -5.60
CA ASP A 64 -2.06 -3.38 -6.70
C ASP A 64 -0.97 -2.30 -6.55
N ALA A 65 -0.76 -1.80 -5.32
CA ALA A 65 0.27 -0.81 -5.02
C ALA A 65 1.69 -1.38 -5.23
N ASP A 66 1.93 -2.62 -4.80
CA ASP A 66 3.19 -3.33 -5.04
C ASP A 66 3.46 -3.54 -6.54
N ALA A 67 2.44 -3.96 -7.31
CA ALA A 67 2.56 -4.13 -8.75
C ALA A 67 2.84 -2.81 -9.47
N LEU A 68 2.20 -1.71 -9.04
CA LEU A 68 2.47 -0.38 -9.58
C LEU A 68 3.92 0.05 -9.31
N ARG A 69 4.42 -0.20 -8.09
CA ARG A 69 5.80 0.11 -7.71
C ARG A 69 6.78 -0.66 -8.59
N GLU A 70 6.59 -1.96 -8.76
CA GLU A 70 7.45 -2.79 -9.61
C GLU A 70 7.48 -2.30 -11.07
N GLN A 71 6.32 -1.92 -11.62
CA GLN A 71 6.25 -1.36 -12.96
C GLN A 71 7.01 -0.04 -13.09
N ILE A 72 6.92 0.83 -12.09
CA ILE A 72 7.62 2.11 -12.05
C ILE A 72 9.13 1.88 -11.98
N GLU A 73 9.59 1.03 -11.06
CA GLU A 73 11.01 0.70 -10.90
C GLU A 73 11.60 0.07 -12.17
N THR A 74 10.87 -0.86 -12.79
CA THR A 74 11.29 -1.51 -14.05
C THR A 74 11.43 -0.49 -15.19
N ARG A 75 10.45 0.43 -15.33
CA ARG A 75 10.52 1.48 -16.37
C ARG A 75 11.61 2.50 -16.09
N ALA A 76 11.88 2.81 -14.83
CA ALA A 76 12.95 3.72 -14.42
C ALA A 76 14.34 3.17 -14.77
N LEU A 77 14.53 1.86 -14.61
CA LEU A 77 15.80 1.18 -14.91
C LEU A 77 16.02 0.92 -16.41
N ALA A 78 14.94 0.91 -17.21
CA ALA A 78 14.98 0.70 -18.65
C ALA A 78 15.18 1.99 -19.47
N ALA A 79 15.15 3.16 -18.83
CA ALA A 79 15.31 4.49 -19.44
C ALA A 79 16.73 5.03 -19.25
#